data_AF-A0A7X3R5K7-F1
#
_entry.id   AF-A0A7X3R5K7-F1
#
_cell.length_a   1.000
_cell.length_b   1.000
_cell.length_c   1.000
_cell.angle_alpha   90.00
_cell.angle_beta   90.00
_cell.angle_gamma   90.00
#
_symmetry.space_group_name_H-M   'P 1'
#
loop_
_entity.id
_entity.type
_entity.pdbx_description
1 polymer ?
#
loop_
_entity_poly.entity_id
_entity_poly.type
_entity_poly.pdbx_seq_one_letter_code
_entity_poly.pdbx_strand_id
1 'polypeptide(L)'
;MVDRSYLFDDDAMRDFIVNGYHVINVDKPVALHDDIYEKTKAIIDEDGNPGNNLLPRVPEIQQVYDDPKVQGALTSLLGPDYVMHAHRHPHVNPPNSKGGGWHKDSYWGYTKVRDHHPRWIMAMYYPQDTPVEIGPTGVIPGSHYVESREETVGGNGSVPEGFPASGKAGTVTIIHFDLWHRAFPNQTDKVRYMMKFQFTRMSEPDRPGWNRQSEDIDLGELSDHPRSAMWRNMWHWLAGNVSAGTRQADGERVEALAGDLTHELEQQRLHAAYTLAECGEAALPHLLEALQHERDEVRREACYGLGALGAAAVEPLVSLLGHENERVRGYSVYALGDIRHGSPSVAARLAGLSDDPSPFVRQNLADALGQIKLAANSAVPALVGMMKDEDEQVRSRSAYALARFGDEAQVAIPQLADACYDENRYVQGQAAIALEQIGTPEALRTLLHWLQASRWCPLTTAKSTY
;
A
#
# COMPACT_ATOMS: atom_id res chain seq x y z
N MET A 1 -1.61 5.29 -21.90
CA MET A 1 -0.68 4.15 -21.77
C MET A 1 0.72 4.71 -21.67
N VAL A 2 1.47 4.32 -20.64
CA VAL A 2 2.87 4.75 -20.45
C VAL A 2 3.75 4.06 -21.50
N ASP A 3 4.73 4.78 -22.04
CA ASP A 3 5.73 4.18 -22.92
C ASP A 3 6.55 3.14 -22.14
N ARG A 4 6.70 1.94 -22.72
CA ARG A 4 7.41 0.82 -22.12
C ARG A 4 8.85 1.18 -21.78
N SER A 5 9.47 2.12 -22.48
CA SER A 5 10.84 2.59 -22.18
C SER A 5 11.00 3.17 -20.76
N TYR A 6 9.91 3.57 -20.10
CA TYR A 6 9.91 4.10 -18.73
C TYR A 6 9.48 3.08 -17.66
N LEU A 7 9.01 1.90 -18.06
CA LEU A 7 8.69 0.83 -17.11
C LEU A 7 9.98 0.21 -16.58
N PHE A 8 9.93 -0.31 -15.36
CA PHE A 8 11.03 -1.07 -14.77
C PHE A 8 11.43 -2.25 -15.66
N ASP A 9 12.69 -2.60 -15.64
CA ASP A 9 13.19 -3.90 -16.07
C ASP A 9 13.21 -4.87 -14.87
N ASP A 10 13.72 -6.07 -15.09
CA ASP A 10 13.81 -7.11 -14.05
C ASP A 10 14.70 -6.70 -12.88
N ASP A 11 15.80 -5.99 -13.16
CA ASP A 11 16.75 -5.55 -12.13
C ASP A 11 16.12 -4.49 -11.22
N ALA A 12 15.47 -3.48 -11.80
CA ALA A 12 14.77 -2.43 -11.03
C ALA A 12 13.60 -3.01 -10.23
N MET A 13 12.86 -3.97 -10.78
CA MET A 13 11.78 -4.65 -10.05
C MET A 13 12.34 -5.50 -8.90
N ARG A 14 13.39 -6.29 -9.13
CA ARG A 14 14.08 -7.04 -8.09
C ARG A 14 14.57 -6.13 -6.97
N ASP A 15 15.25 -5.04 -7.33
CA ASP A 15 15.79 -4.08 -6.37
C ASP A 15 14.68 -3.52 -5.49
N PHE A 16 13.53 -3.15 -6.08
CA PHE A 16 12.38 -2.70 -5.29
C PHE A 16 11.80 -3.80 -4.39
N ILE A 17 11.68 -5.05 -4.85
CA ILE A 17 11.19 -6.16 -4.03
C ILE A 17 12.10 -6.40 -2.81
N VAL A 18 13.42 -6.35 -3.01
CA VAL A 18 14.42 -6.62 -1.97
C VAL A 18 14.54 -5.42 -1.02
N ASN A 19 14.58 -4.20 -1.54
CA ASN A 19 14.96 -3.00 -0.81
C ASN A 19 13.78 -2.08 -0.45
N GLY A 20 12.66 -2.18 -1.17
CA GLY A 20 11.42 -1.47 -0.88
C GLY A 20 11.45 0.02 -1.23
N TYR A 21 12.42 0.51 -2.00
CA TYR A 21 12.45 1.90 -2.47
C TYR A 21 13.07 2.04 -3.85
N HIS A 22 12.80 3.16 -4.52
CA HIS A 22 13.39 3.55 -5.78
C HIS A 22 13.49 5.08 -5.87
N VAL A 23 14.57 5.62 -6.43
CA VAL A 23 14.81 7.07 -6.53
C VAL A 23 14.77 7.51 -7.98
N ILE A 24 13.93 8.50 -8.28
CA ILE A 24 13.71 9.01 -9.63
C ILE A 24 14.13 10.47 -9.67
N ASN A 25 14.88 10.85 -10.71
CA ASN A 25 15.15 12.26 -11.03
C ASN A 25 14.25 12.68 -12.20
N VAL A 26 13.31 13.57 -11.90
CA VAL A 26 12.35 14.12 -12.86
C VAL A 26 13.04 15.06 -13.83
N ASP A 27 12.75 14.94 -15.12
CA ASP A 27 13.41 15.71 -16.18
C ASP A 27 12.59 16.96 -16.50
N LYS A 28 12.55 17.90 -15.54
CA LYS A 28 11.83 19.16 -15.66
C LYS A 28 12.77 20.35 -15.45
N PRO A 29 12.43 21.53 -15.99
CA PRO A 29 13.26 22.72 -15.80
C PRO A 29 13.39 23.08 -14.31
N VAL A 30 14.60 23.47 -13.89
CA VAL A 30 14.90 23.91 -12.52
C VAL A 30 13.90 24.97 -12.03
N ALA A 31 13.50 25.90 -12.89
CA ALA A 31 12.53 26.94 -12.58
C ALA A 31 11.15 26.41 -12.12
N LEU A 32 10.73 25.23 -12.56
CA LEU A 32 9.50 24.58 -12.08
C LEU A 32 9.65 24.19 -10.59
N HIS A 33 10.78 23.59 -10.24
CA HIS A 33 11.06 23.15 -8.88
C HIS A 33 11.23 24.35 -7.94
N ASP A 34 11.90 25.41 -8.39
CA ASP A 34 12.02 26.68 -7.66
C ASP A 34 10.65 27.33 -7.40
N ASP A 35 9.77 27.38 -8.40
CA ASP A 35 8.41 27.92 -8.25
C ASP A 35 7.59 27.11 -7.23
N ILE A 36 7.67 25.78 -7.30
CA ILE A 36 7.04 24.90 -6.32
C ILE A 36 7.60 25.13 -4.90
N TYR A 37 8.93 25.30 -4.77
CA TYR A 37 9.58 25.59 -3.49
C TYR A 37 9.05 26.90 -2.89
N GLU A 38 9.08 28.00 -3.65
CA GLU A 38 8.67 29.32 -3.18
C GLU A 38 7.18 29.37 -2.83
N LYS A 39 6.31 28.75 -3.64
CA LYS A 39 4.88 28.63 -3.33
C LYS A 39 4.65 27.83 -2.04
N THR A 40 5.32 26.68 -1.91
CA THR A 40 5.21 25.84 -0.71
C THR A 40 5.66 26.59 0.54
N LYS A 41 6.78 27.30 0.44
CA LYS A 41 7.30 28.17 1.51
C LYS A 41 6.29 29.25 1.89
N ALA A 42 5.78 30.01 0.91
CA ALA A 42 4.82 31.07 1.15
C ALA A 42 3.55 30.56 1.85
N ILE A 43 3.00 29.42 1.39
CA ILE A 43 1.82 28.81 2.01
C ILE A 43 2.10 28.42 3.46
N ILE A 44 3.24 27.79 3.73
CA ILE A 44 3.58 27.31 5.08
C ILE A 44 3.83 28.49 6.03
N ASP A 45 4.51 29.53 5.56
CA ASP A 45 4.79 30.73 6.37
C ASP A 45 3.51 31.52 6.69
N GLU A 46 2.52 31.52 5.79
CA GLU A 46 1.27 32.28 5.95
C GLU A 46 0.16 31.50 6.66
N ASP A 47 -0.09 30.25 6.26
CA ASP A 47 -1.25 29.46 6.67
C ASP A 47 -0.88 28.24 7.54
N GLY A 48 0.40 27.92 7.66
CA GLY A 48 0.85 26.64 8.21
C GLY A 48 0.72 25.48 7.22
N ASN A 49 0.69 24.25 7.72
CA ASN A 49 0.68 23.06 6.87
C ASN A 49 -0.67 22.90 6.14
N PRO A 50 -0.72 22.97 4.79
CA PRO A 50 -1.97 22.87 4.04
C PRO A 50 -2.56 21.46 4.01
N GLY A 51 -1.81 20.44 4.45
CA GLY A 51 -2.22 19.03 4.42
C GLY A 51 -2.74 18.61 3.05
N ASN A 52 -3.97 18.08 3.03
CA ASN A 52 -4.61 17.59 1.80
C ASN A 52 -4.90 18.67 0.74
N ASN A 53 -4.85 19.96 1.12
CA ASN A 53 -5.05 21.08 0.19
C ASN A 53 -3.79 21.47 -0.61
N LEU A 54 -2.71 20.68 -0.53
CA LEU A 54 -1.46 20.98 -1.21
C LEU A 54 -1.60 21.07 -2.74
N LEU A 55 -2.19 20.09 -3.45
CA LEU A 55 -2.26 20.16 -4.91
C LEU A 55 -3.13 21.31 -5.42
N PRO A 56 -4.31 21.60 -4.85
CA PRO A 56 -5.03 22.81 -5.22
C PRO A 56 -4.15 24.06 -5.07
N ARG A 57 -3.40 24.17 -3.96
CA ARG A 57 -2.57 25.35 -3.65
C ARG A 57 -1.26 25.44 -4.46
N VAL A 58 -0.74 24.32 -4.94
CA VAL A 58 0.49 24.23 -5.73
C VAL A 58 0.27 23.24 -6.89
N PRO A 59 -0.56 23.62 -7.89
CA PRO A 59 -0.97 22.72 -8.97
C PRO A 59 0.20 22.28 -9.86
N GLU A 60 1.31 23.02 -9.86
CA GLU A 60 2.53 22.69 -10.61
C GLU A 60 3.14 21.35 -10.20
N ILE A 61 2.88 20.88 -8.98
CA ILE A 61 3.29 19.54 -8.53
C ILE A 61 2.72 18.44 -9.45
N GLN A 62 1.56 18.65 -10.08
CA GLN A 62 1.00 17.68 -11.02
C GLN A 62 1.96 17.41 -12.19
N GLN A 63 2.71 18.42 -12.65
CA GLN A 63 3.69 18.25 -13.73
C GLN A 63 4.84 17.30 -13.36
N VAL A 64 5.12 17.11 -12.06
CA VAL A 64 6.10 16.14 -11.54
C VAL A 64 5.55 14.72 -11.63
N TYR A 65 4.27 14.52 -11.28
CA TYR A 65 3.61 13.22 -11.35
C TYR A 65 3.13 12.84 -12.76
N ASP A 66 3.07 13.82 -13.66
CA ASP A 66 2.90 13.61 -15.10
C ASP A 66 4.22 13.29 -15.82
N ASP A 67 5.36 13.30 -15.12
CA ASP A 67 6.63 12.90 -15.71
C ASP A 67 6.61 11.41 -16.08
N PRO A 68 6.98 11.03 -17.33
CA PRO A 68 6.92 9.64 -17.77
C PRO A 68 7.74 8.66 -16.91
N LYS A 69 8.85 9.10 -16.31
CA LYS A 69 9.65 8.24 -15.42
C LYS A 69 8.90 7.91 -14.13
N VAL A 70 8.19 8.91 -13.58
CA VAL A 70 7.39 8.74 -12.35
C VAL A 70 6.17 7.86 -12.65
N GLN A 71 5.46 8.13 -13.76
CA GLN A 71 4.34 7.29 -14.19
C GLN A 71 4.79 5.85 -14.49
N GLY A 72 5.93 5.67 -15.15
CA GLY A 72 6.48 4.36 -15.48
C GLY A 72 6.84 3.53 -14.25
N ALA A 73 7.47 4.14 -13.25
CA ALA A 73 7.75 3.48 -11.97
C ALA A 73 6.47 3.11 -11.21
N LEU A 74 5.51 4.05 -11.09
CA LEU A 74 4.23 3.80 -10.42
C LEU A 74 3.41 2.72 -11.16
N THR A 75 3.34 2.77 -12.49
CA THR A 75 2.69 1.72 -13.30
C THR A 75 3.35 0.35 -13.12
N SER A 76 4.68 0.30 -13.05
CA SER A 76 5.42 -0.95 -12.84
C SER A 76 5.06 -1.60 -11.50
N LEU A 77 4.89 -0.79 -10.45
CA LEU A 77 4.67 -1.23 -9.08
C LEU A 77 3.19 -1.43 -8.70
N LEU A 78 2.28 -0.62 -9.25
CA LEU A 78 0.87 -0.57 -8.87
C LEU A 78 -0.09 -1.01 -9.99
N GLY A 79 0.39 -1.23 -11.20
CA GLY A 79 -0.46 -1.48 -12.38
C GLY A 79 -0.89 -0.20 -13.09
N PRO A 80 -1.48 -0.30 -14.30
CA PRO A 80 -1.80 0.85 -15.16
C PRO A 80 -2.97 1.70 -14.69
N ASP A 81 -3.78 1.20 -13.76
CA ASP A 81 -4.99 1.83 -13.22
C ASP A 81 -4.79 2.38 -11.80
N TYR A 82 -3.54 2.61 -11.38
CA TYR A 82 -3.26 3.20 -10.08
C TYR A 82 -3.90 4.58 -9.92
N VAL A 83 -4.22 4.94 -8.68
CA VAL A 83 -4.78 6.25 -8.33
C VAL A 83 -3.87 6.96 -7.33
N MET A 84 -3.75 8.29 -7.46
CA MET A 84 -3.17 9.12 -6.41
C MET A 84 -4.19 9.29 -5.28
N HIS A 85 -3.88 8.73 -4.11
CA HIS A 85 -4.76 8.81 -2.96
C HIS A 85 -4.93 10.26 -2.48
N ALA A 86 -6.09 10.56 -1.88
CA ALA A 86 -6.41 11.91 -1.41
C ALA A 86 -5.42 12.43 -0.34
N HIS A 87 -4.74 11.53 0.39
CA HIS A 87 -3.75 11.91 1.36
C HIS A 87 -2.46 12.45 0.74
N ARG A 88 -2.10 13.64 1.21
CA ARG A 88 -0.81 14.27 0.95
C ARG A 88 -0.41 15.11 2.16
N HIS A 89 0.89 15.22 2.38
CA HIS A 89 1.41 15.96 3.52
C HIS A 89 2.76 16.61 3.19
N PRO A 90 2.84 17.95 3.12
CA PRO A 90 4.12 18.63 3.06
C PRO A 90 4.82 18.57 4.42
N HIS A 91 6.06 18.12 4.42
CA HIS A 91 6.93 18.02 5.58
C HIS A 91 7.99 19.13 5.55
N VAL A 92 8.26 19.71 6.71
CA VAL A 92 9.25 20.77 6.90
C VAL A 92 10.40 20.24 7.76
N ASN A 93 11.65 20.31 7.27
CA ASN A 93 12.83 20.27 8.13
C ASN A 93 13.28 21.70 8.36
N PRO A 94 13.19 22.21 9.59
CA PRO A 94 13.79 23.50 9.89
C PRO A 94 15.33 23.41 9.82
N PRO A 95 16.02 24.54 9.66
CA PRO A 95 17.47 24.64 9.80
C PRO A 95 17.97 24.05 11.12
N ASN A 96 19.15 23.44 11.13
CA ASN A 96 19.79 22.91 12.34
C ASN A 96 18.94 21.90 13.14
N SER A 97 17.99 21.21 12.50
CA SER A 97 17.14 20.22 13.15
C SER A 97 17.90 18.91 13.42
N LYS A 98 17.47 18.18 14.46
CA LYS A 98 17.96 16.82 14.74
C LYS A 98 17.38 15.75 13.80
N GLY A 99 16.53 16.12 12.86
CA GLY A 99 15.76 15.19 12.04
C GLY A 99 14.61 14.52 12.81
N GLY A 100 14.02 13.51 12.20
CA GLY A 100 12.92 12.72 12.76
C GLY A 100 13.37 11.37 13.30
N GLY A 101 12.53 10.76 14.15
CA GLY A 101 12.70 9.37 14.55
C GLY A 101 12.31 8.41 13.42
N TRP A 102 12.86 7.19 13.47
CA TRP A 102 12.41 6.09 12.63
C TRP A 102 10.95 5.76 12.91
N HIS A 103 10.15 5.71 11.86
CA HIS A 103 8.75 5.31 11.93
C HIS A 103 8.32 4.58 10.66
N LYS A 104 7.19 3.88 10.76
CA LYS A 104 6.35 3.49 9.63
C LYS A 104 5.05 4.28 9.76
N ASP A 105 4.49 4.70 8.63
CA ASP A 105 3.16 5.30 8.62
C ASP A 105 2.10 4.26 9.00
N SER A 106 0.97 4.71 9.52
CA SER A 106 -0.21 3.85 9.66
C SER A 106 -1.10 4.04 8.43
N TYR A 107 -1.85 3.00 8.05
CA TYR A 107 -3.11 3.25 7.36
C TYR A 107 -3.93 4.19 8.23
N TRP A 108 -4.62 5.14 7.59
CA TRP A 108 -5.52 6.08 8.25
C TRP A 108 -6.38 5.34 9.27
N GLY A 109 -6.60 5.86 10.49
CA GLY A 109 -7.61 5.31 11.44
C GLY A 109 -7.21 4.13 12.36
N TYR A 110 -6.05 4.18 13.00
CA TYR A 110 -5.74 3.46 14.27
C TYR A 110 -5.48 1.94 14.24
N THR A 111 -5.58 1.24 13.11
CA THR A 111 -5.16 -0.17 13.00
C THR A 111 -4.06 -0.35 11.94
N LYS A 112 -2.91 -0.88 12.36
CA LYS A 112 -1.80 -1.24 11.46
C LYS A 112 -2.18 -2.51 10.69
N VAL A 113 -2.86 -2.37 9.55
CA VAL A 113 -2.93 -3.45 8.57
C VAL A 113 -1.70 -3.31 7.68
N ARG A 114 -0.77 -4.25 7.85
CA ARG A 114 0.50 -4.32 7.13
C ARG A 114 0.34 -5.35 6.04
N ASP A 115 0.88 -5.05 4.87
CA ASP A 115 0.75 -5.92 3.72
C ASP A 115 2.09 -5.97 3.01
N HIS A 116 2.55 -7.17 2.68
CA HIS A 116 3.80 -7.32 1.95
C HIS A 116 3.65 -6.96 0.47
N HIS A 117 2.44 -7.10 -0.07
CA HIS A 117 2.16 -6.76 -1.45
C HIS A 117 2.06 -5.23 -1.61
N PRO A 118 2.67 -4.65 -2.66
CA PRO A 118 2.63 -3.21 -2.91
C PRO A 118 1.26 -2.82 -3.48
N ARG A 119 0.23 -2.85 -2.63
CA ARG A 119 -1.07 -2.26 -2.90
C ARG A 119 -1.03 -0.76 -2.69
N TRP A 120 -0.09 -0.29 -1.87
CA TRP A 120 0.11 1.10 -1.52
C TRP A 120 1.58 1.48 -1.62
N ILE A 121 1.83 2.64 -2.19
CA ILE A 121 3.15 3.22 -2.38
C ILE A 121 3.13 4.66 -1.90
N MET A 122 4.23 5.10 -1.29
CA MET A 122 4.45 6.51 -1.00
C MET A 122 5.48 7.10 -1.96
N ALA A 123 5.24 8.33 -2.40
CA ALA A 123 6.21 9.13 -3.11
C ALA A 123 6.57 10.37 -2.30
N MET A 124 7.87 10.65 -2.19
CA MET A 124 8.42 11.80 -1.49
C MET A 124 9.15 12.68 -2.50
N TYR A 125 8.54 13.81 -2.82
CA TYR A 125 9.06 14.76 -3.80
C TYR A 125 9.82 15.90 -3.13
N TYR A 126 10.96 16.27 -3.71
CA TYR A 126 11.81 17.38 -3.24
C TYR A 126 11.95 18.47 -4.31
N PRO A 127 11.45 19.68 -4.05
CA PRO A 127 11.60 20.81 -4.97
C PRO A 127 12.96 21.51 -4.89
N GLN A 128 13.85 21.06 -3.99
CA GLN A 128 15.21 21.59 -3.84
C GLN A 128 16.24 20.45 -3.82
N ASP A 129 17.51 20.77 -4.10
CA ASP A 129 18.63 19.83 -3.90
C ASP A 129 18.63 19.31 -2.45
N THR A 130 18.83 17.99 -2.30
CA THR A 130 18.82 17.30 -1.00
C THR A 130 20.11 16.56 -0.70
N PRO A 131 21.27 17.23 -0.65
CA PRO A 131 22.49 16.59 -0.18
C PRO A 131 22.33 16.17 1.29
N VAL A 132 23.15 15.24 1.78
CA VAL A 132 22.94 14.59 3.08
C VAL A 132 22.82 15.60 4.22
N GLU A 133 23.60 16.68 4.17
CA GLU A 133 23.63 17.75 5.17
C GLU A 133 22.31 18.53 5.31
N ILE A 134 21.43 18.59 4.30
CA ILE A 134 20.13 19.28 4.42
C ILE A 134 19.04 18.38 5.03
N GLY A 135 19.37 17.11 5.25
CA GLY A 135 18.50 16.12 5.87
C GLY A 135 17.43 15.55 4.92
N PRO A 136 17.81 14.75 3.90
CA PRO A 136 16.87 14.01 3.05
C PRO A 136 16.03 13.01 3.85
N THR A 137 15.10 12.31 3.20
CA THR A 137 14.52 11.12 3.84
C THR A 137 15.57 10.03 3.91
N GLY A 138 15.75 9.46 5.09
CA GLY A 138 16.46 8.21 5.30
C GLY A 138 15.52 7.02 5.24
N VAL A 139 15.95 5.93 4.64
CA VAL A 139 15.22 4.65 4.59
C VAL A 139 16.06 3.51 5.18
N ILE A 140 15.41 2.45 5.64
CA ILE A 140 16.09 1.18 5.94
C ILE A 140 15.70 0.17 4.84
N PRO A 141 16.60 -0.12 3.88
CA PRO A 141 16.28 -1.04 2.79
C PRO A 141 15.81 -2.42 3.28
N GLY A 142 14.75 -2.94 2.66
CA GLY A 142 14.16 -4.25 2.95
C GLY A 142 13.34 -4.32 4.24
N SER A 143 13.16 -3.21 4.93
CA SER A 143 12.47 -3.17 6.22
C SER A 143 10.94 -3.22 6.14
N HIS A 144 10.37 -3.20 4.93
CA HIS A 144 8.93 -3.18 4.71
C HIS A 144 8.22 -4.49 5.09
N TYR A 145 8.95 -5.59 5.24
CA TYR A 145 8.41 -6.89 5.60
C TYR A 145 8.37 -7.19 7.11
N VAL A 146 8.95 -6.33 7.96
CA VAL A 146 9.10 -6.60 9.40
C VAL A 146 8.60 -5.45 10.25
N GLU A 147 7.81 -5.72 11.28
CA GLU A 147 7.33 -4.72 12.22
C GLU A 147 8.39 -4.30 13.24
N SER A 148 9.27 -5.22 13.63
CA SER A 148 10.30 -4.92 14.63
C SER A 148 11.45 -4.12 14.01
N ARG A 149 11.72 -2.93 14.56
CA ARG A 149 12.85 -2.09 14.15
C ARG A 149 14.17 -2.76 14.50
N GLU A 150 14.24 -3.41 15.66
CA GLU A 150 15.43 -4.09 16.14
C GLU A 150 15.74 -5.33 15.27
N GLU A 151 14.71 -6.05 14.81
CA GLU A 151 14.88 -7.18 13.90
C GLU A 151 15.08 -6.76 12.44
N THR A 152 14.70 -5.54 12.05
CA THR A 152 15.06 -4.98 10.73
C THR A 152 16.57 -4.99 10.51
N VAL A 153 17.35 -5.03 11.58
CA VAL A 153 18.79 -4.90 11.60
C VAL A 153 19.37 -6.21 12.10
N GLY A 154 20.06 -6.98 11.24
CA GLY A 154 20.63 -8.27 11.60
C GLY A 154 21.44 -8.24 12.92
N GLY A 155 20.80 -8.66 14.02
CA GLY A 155 21.37 -9.14 15.28
C GLY A 155 22.19 -8.18 16.15
N ASN A 156 22.70 -7.05 15.66
CA ASN A 156 23.74 -6.28 16.37
C ASN A 156 23.26 -5.07 17.19
N GLY A 157 21.94 -4.86 17.34
CA GLY A 157 21.38 -3.90 18.29
C GLY A 157 21.62 -2.40 18.04
N SER A 158 22.42 -2.02 17.03
CA SER A 158 22.53 -0.65 16.56
C SER A 158 21.56 -0.40 15.41
N VAL A 159 20.63 0.54 15.57
CA VAL A 159 19.75 0.95 14.46
C VAL A 159 20.61 1.58 13.36
N PRO A 160 20.52 1.14 12.08
CA PRO A 160 21.28 1.69 10.98
C PRO A 160 21.11 3.19 10.92
N GLU A 161 22.16 3.89 10.51
CA GLU A 161 22.05 5.30 10.17
C GLU A 161 21.01 5.51 9.06
N GLY A 162 20.74 4.48 8.25
CA GLY A 162 19.81 4.49 7.14
C GLY A 162 20.49 4.92 5.85
N PHE A 163 19.89 4.56 4.72
CA PHE A 163 20.34 5.04 3.42
C PHE A 163 19.70 6.42 3.16
N PRO A 164 20.48 7.49 2.94
CA PRO A 164 19.93 8.80 2.60
C PRO A 164 19.43 8.79 1.15
N ALA A 165 18.15 9.03 0.95
CA ALA A 165 17.58 9.25 -0.38
C ALA A 165 17.87 10.70 -0.84
N SER A 166 19.15 11.00 -1.04
CA SER A 166 19.64 12.30 -1.51
C SER A 166 19.52 12.42 -3.03
N GLY A 167 19.37 13.66 -3.51
CA GLY A 167 19.29 13.91 -4.95
C GLY A 167 19.24 15.40 -5.29
N LYS A 168 18.95 15.68 -6.55
CA LYS A 168 18.77 17.05 -7.05
C LYS A 168 17.32 17.52 -6.86
N ALA A 169 17.09 18.82 -6.99
CA ALA A 169 15.73 19.35 -7.17
C ALA A 169 15.03 18.56 -8.28
N GLY A 170 13.79 18.12 -8.03
CA GLY A 170 13.11 17.16 -8.91
C GLY A 170 13.20 15.71 -8.48
N THR A 171 13.91 15.38 -7.40
CA THR A 171 13.97 14.01 -6.90
C THR A 171 12.61 13.57 -6.37
N VAL A 172 12.16 12.38 -6.79
CA VAL A 172 11.00 11.67 -6.26
C VAL A 172 11.50 10.32 -5.73
N THR A 173 11.46 10.15 -4.41
CA THR A 173 11.75 8.87 -3.77
C THR A 173 10.45 8.10 -3.58
N ILE A 174 10.33 6.98 -4.28
CA ILE A 174 9.23 6.03 -4.13
C ILE A 174 9.62 5.01 -3.07
N ILE A 175 8.73 4.73 -2.12
CA ILE A 175 8.91 3.68 -1.11
C ILE A 175 7.68 2.78 -1.03
N HIS A 176 7.90 1.51 -0.69
CA HIS A 176 6.86 0.64 -0.15
C HIS A 176 6.27 1.31 1.09
N PHE A 177 4.93 1.27 1.24
CA PHE A 177 4.24 1.98 2.32
C PHE A 177 4.78 1.62 3.72
N ASP A 178 5.07 0.34 3.93
CA ASP A 178 5.58 -0.17 5.20
C ASP A 178 7.09 -0.02 5.43
N LEU A 179 7.83 0.66 4.54
CA LEU A 179 9.26 0.86 4.71
C LEU A 179 9.55 1.80 5.89
N TRP A 180 10.49 1.42 6.77
CA TRP A 180 10.97 2.31 7.81
C TRP A 180 11.67 3.52 7.19
N HIS A 181 11.24 4.69 7.61
CA HIS A 181 11.79 5.95 7.12
C HIS A 181 11.88 7.01 8.23
N ARG A 182 12.70 8.03 7.97
CA ARG A 182 12.85 9.21 8.84
C ARG A 182 13.32 10.43 8.05
N ALA A 183 13.17 11.61 8.63
CA ALA A 183 13.93 12.77 8.19
C ALA A 183 15.36 12.70 8.77
N PHE A 184 16.39 12.82 7.94
CA PHE A 184 17.75 13.03 8.43
C PHE A 184 17.90 14.41 9.11
N PRO A 185 18.90 14.59 9.98
CA PRO A 185 19.23 15.90 10.55
C PRO A 185 19.49 16.93 9.46
N ASN A 186 18.98 18.16 9.65
CA ASN A 186 19.34 19.29 8.81
C ASN A 186 20.47 20.05 9.49
N GLN A 187 21.65 20.06 8.89
CA GLN A 187 22.87 20.71 9.39
C GLN A 187 23.14 22.04 8.69
N THR A 188 22.19 22.53 7.90
CA THR A 188 22.30 23.77 7.14
C THR A 188 21.46 24.89 7.77
N ASP A 189 21.61 26.09 7.22
CA ASP A 189 20.80 27.27 7.50
C ASP A 189 19.51 27.35 6.67
N LYS A 190 19.25 26.37 5.79
CA LYS A 190 18.10 26.34 4.87
C LYS A 190 16.96 25.48 5.39
N VAL A 191 15.73 25.82 4.99
CA VAL A 191 14.54 24.98 5.22
C VAL A 191 14.44 23.94 4.11
N ARG A 192 14.18 22.68 4.48
CA ARG A 192 13.97 21.56 3.53
C ARG A 192 12.51 21.17 3.48
N TYR A 193 11.88 21.32 2.31
CA TYR A 193 10.52 20.83 2.07
C TYR A 193 10.55 19.45 1.42
N MET A 194 9.63 18.58 1.83
CA MET A 194 9.37 17.30 1.18
C MET A 194 7.86 17.11 1.10
N MET A 195 7.34 16.83 -0.09
CA MET A 195 5.91 16.63 -0.26
C MET A 195 5.62 15.13 -0.39
N LYS A 196 4.91 14.59 0.60
CA LYS A 196 4.53 13.19 0.65
C LYS A 196 3.19 12.99 -0.04
N PHE A 197 3.13 12.01 -0.92
CA PHE A 197 1.94 11.55 -1.63
C PHE A 197 1.79 10.05 -1.48
N GLN A 198 0.56 9.57 -1.60
CA GLN A 198 0.24 8.15 -1.58
C GLN A 198 -0.43 7.73 -2.89
N PHE A 199 -0.18 6.50 -3.30
CA PHE A 199 -0.73 5.91 -4.50
C PHE A 199 -1.23 4.51 -4.19
N THR A 200 -2.32 4.13 -4.85
CA THR A 200 -3.03 2.88 -4.58
C THR A 200 -3.22 2.08 -5.84
N ARG A 201 -3.01 0.77 -5.73
CA ARG A 201 -3.35 -0.22 -6.75
C ARG A 201 -4.87 -0.43 -6.80
N MET A 202 -5.47 -0.23 -7.96
CA MET A 202 -6.92 -0.41 -8.14
C MET A 202 -7.27 -1.82 -8.65
N SER A 203 -6.37 -2.45 -9.42
CA SER A 203 -6.50 -3.85 -9.79
C SER A 203 -5.28 -4.67 -9.38
N GLU A 204 -5.59 -5.85 -8.86
CA GLU A 204 -4.61 -6.88 -8.56
C GLU A 204 -3.93 -7.36 -9.86
N PRO A 205 -2.60 -7.65 -9.87
CA PRO A 205 -1.92 -8.10 -11.07
C PRO A 205 -2.55 -9.35 -11.69
N ASP A 206 -2.84 -9.30 -12.99
CA ASP A 206 -3.15 -10.46 -13.84
C ASP A 206 -2.01 -10.76 -14.84
N ARG A 207 -1.04 -9.84 -14.93
CA ARG A 207 0.18 -9.89 -15.74
C ARG A 207 1.21 -8.91 -15.17
N PRO A 208 2.50 -9.03 -15.57
CA PRO A 208 3.53 -8.11 -15.13
C PRO A 208 3.22 -6.65 -15.52
N GLY A 209 3.36 -5.74 -14.56
CA GLY A 209 3.30 -4.28 -14.78
C GLY A 209 4.57 -3.66 -15.37
N TRP A 210 5.65 -4.44 -15.47
CA TRP A 210 6.98 -4.00 -15.90
C TRP A 210 7.48 -4.78 -17.13
N ASN A 211 8.66 -4.46 -17.64
CA ASN A 211 9.27 -5.12 -18.80
C ASN A 211 9.90 -6.49 -18.44
N ARG A 212 9.09 -7.39 -17.89
CA ARG A 212 9.55 -8.70 -17.43
C ARG A 212 10.19 -9.51 -18.55
N GLN A 213 11.40 -10.02 -18.32
CA GLN A 213 12.08 -10.98 -19.21
C GLN A 213 12.24 -12.36 -18.57
N SER A 214 12.39 -12.41 -17.25
CA SER A 214 12.74 -13.61 -16.49
C SER A 214 11.51 -14.25 -15.85
N GLU A 215 11.43 -15.58 -15.88
CA GLU A 215 10.32 -16.29 -15.25
C GLU A 215 10.33 -16.16 -13.71
N ASP A 216 11.51 -16.22 -13.11
CA ASP A 216 11.73 -16.08 -11.67
C ASP A 216 12.67 -14.90 -11.38
N ILE A 217 12.68 -14.43 -10.14
CA ILE A 217 13.54 -13.35 -9.66
C ILE A 217 14.99 -13.86 -9.56
N ASP A 218 15.93 -13.18 -10.23
CA ASP A 218 17.35 -13.50 -10.12
C ASP A 218 17.93 -12.96 -8.81
N LEU A 219 18.02 -13.82 -7.81
CA LEU A 219 18.54 -13.44 -6.49
C LEU A 219 20.07 -13.44 -6.40
N GLY A 220 20.81 -14.04 -7.34
CA GLY A 220 22.26 -14.17 -7.25
C GLY A 220 22.74 -14.63 -5.86
N GLU A 221 23.58 -13.84 -5.21
CA GLU A 221 24.12 -14.10 -3.85
C GLU A 221 23.06 -14.11 -2.73
N LEU A 222 21.84 -13.62 -3.01
CA LEU A 222 20.73 -13.58 -2.06
C LEU A 222 19.86 -14.85 -2.09
N SER A 223 20.23 -15.89 -2.85
CA SER A 223 19.47 -17.13 -2.97
C SER A 223 19.17 -17.81 -1.63
N ASP A 224 20.13 -17.75 -0.71
CA ASP A 224 20.09 -18.39 0.61
C ASP A 224 19.61 -17.43 1.71
N HIS A 225 19.23 -16.20 1.36
CA HIS A 225 18.68 -15.26 2.33
C HIS A 225 17.37 -15.83 2.92
N PRO A 226 17.10 -15.68 4.23
CA PRO A 226 15.83 -16.11 4.85
C PRO A 226 14.54 -15.59 4.22
N ARG A 227 14.62 -14.58 3.34
CA ARG A 227 13.48 -13.95 2.67
C ARG A 227 13.35 -14.37 1.20
N SER A 228 14.22 -15.26 0.72
CA SER A 228 14.26 -15.63 -0.70
C SER A 228 12.92 -16.21 -1.17
N ALA A 229 12.26 -17.05 -0.36
CA ALA A 229 10.94 -17.60 -0.66
C ALA A 229 9.87 -16.50 -0.80
N MET A 230 9.87 -15.53 0.13
CA MET A 230 8.96 -14.38 0.09
C MET A 230 9.21 -13.49 -1.13
N TRP A 231 10.47 -13.21 -1.48
CA TRP A 231 10.80 -12.39 -2.66
C TRP A 231 10.39 -13.06 -3.97
N ARG A 232 10.55 -14.38 -4.09
CA ARG A 232 10.03 -15.15 -5.24
C ARG A 232 8.51 -15.11 -5.28
N ASN A 233 7.84 -15.30 -4.14
CA ASN A 233 6.39 -15.19 -4.06
C ASN A 233 5.92 -13.78 -4.51
N MET A 234 6.56 -12.71 -4.04
CA MET A 234 6.28 -11.33 -4.45
C MET A 234 6.46 -11.11 -5.96
N TRP A 235 7.56 -11.61 -6.52
CA TRP A 235 7.83 -11.54 -7.96
C TRP A 235 6.73 -12.22 -8.78
N HIS A 236 6.34 -13.43 -8.39
CA HIS A 236 5.27 -14.18 -9.03
C HIS A 236 3.91 -13.50 -8.86
N TRP A 237 3.61 -12.98 -7.67
CA TRP A 237 2.39 -12.22 -7.41
C TRP A 237 2.29 -10.98 -8.28
N LEU A 238 3.37 -10.21 -8.41
CA LEU A 238 3.45 -9.03 -9.27
C LEU A 238 3.33 -9.40 -10.75
N ALA A 239 3.76 -10.60 -11.14
CA ALA A 239 3.59 -11.15 -12.48
C ALA A 239 2.18 -11.68 -12.75
N GLY A 240 1.27 -11.67 -11.77
CA GLY A 240 -0.10 -12.17 -11.88
C GLY A 240 -0.30 -13.64 -11.55
N ASN A 241 0.74 -14.30 -11.04
CA ASN A 241 0.63 -15.67 -10.53
C ASN A 241 0.14 -15.65 -9.07
N VAL A 242 -0.48 -16.75 -8.67
CA VAL A 242 -1.20 -16.87 -7.39
C VAL A 242 -0.65 -18.00 -6.51
N SER A 243 0.47 -18.59 -6.92
CA SER A 243 1.29 -19.51 -6.13
C SER A 243 2.75 -19.28 -6.48
N ALA A 244 3.63 -19.42 -5.48
CA ALA A 244 5.09 -19.39 -5.67
C ALA A 244 5.64 -20.64 -6.40
N GLY A 245 4.78 -21.61 -6.73
CA GLY A 245 5.17 -22.93 -7.20
C GLY A 245 5.50 -23.88 -6.05
N THR A 246 5.38 -25.17 -6.29
CA THR A 246 5.66 -26.21 -5.29
C THR A 246 7.06 -26.77 -5.50
N ARG A 247 7.86 -26.79 -4.44
CA ARG A 247 9.14 -27.49 -4.36
C ARG A 247 8.94 -28.79 -3.59
N GLN A 248 9.58 -29.86 -4.05
CA GLN A 248 9.57 -31.12 -3.34
C GLN A 248 10.22 -30.91 -1.97
N ALA A 249 9.49 -31.21 -0.91
CA ALA A 249 9.97 -31.18 0.46
C ALA A 249 9.77 -32.55 1.10
N ASP A 250 10.75 -33.00 1.89
CA ASP A 250 10.56 -34.15 2.78
C ASP A 250 9.76 -33.73 4.03
N GLY A 251 9.16 -34.71 4.70
CA GLY A 251 8.32 -34.46 5.87
C GLY A 251 9.09 -33.87 7.06
N GLU A 252 10.37 -34.21 7.22
CA GLU A 252 11.20 -33.70 8.33
C GLU A 252 11.41 -32.19 8.21
N ARG A 253 11.64 -31.69 6.99
CA ARG A 253 11.77 -30.26 6.71
C ARG A 253 10.46 -29.51 6.95
N VAL A 254 9.31 -30.09 6.56
CA VAL A 254 8.00 -29.47 6.79
C VAL A 254 7.74 -29.32 8.29
N GLU A 255 8.00 -30.38 9.07
CA GLU A 255 7.84 -30.35 10.53
C GLU A 255 8.78 -29.34 11.21
N ALA A 256 10.04 -29.27 10.77
CA ALA A 256 10.99 -28.28 11.29
C ALA A 256 10.51 -26.84 11.05
N LEU A 257 10.08 -26.53 9.82
CA LEU A 257 9.54 -25.22 9.48
C LEU A 257 8.23 -24.92 10.23
N ALA A 258 7.37 -25.92 10.45
CA ALA A 258 6.15 -25.76 11.24
C ALA A 258 6.46 -25.33 12.68
N GLY A 259 7.53 -25.88 13.29
CA GLY A 259 8.00 -25.44 14.60
C GLY A 259 8.42 -23.96 14.63
N ASP A 260 9.07 -23.49 13.56
CA ASP A 260 9.55 -22.11 13.43
C ASP A 260 8.43 -21.07 13.26
N LEU A 261 7.19 -21.47 12.95
CA LEU A 261 6.03 -20.57 12.92
C LEU A 261 5.74 -19.93 14.29
N THR A 262 6.20 -20.54 15.39
CA THR A 262 6.03 -20.02 16.75
C THR A 262 7.31 -19.40 17.31
N HIS A 263 8.35 -19.24 16.49
CA HIS A 263 9.62 -18.68 16.91
C HIS A 263 9.49 -17.23 17.40
N GLU A 264 10.32 -16.81 18.36
CA GLU A 264 10.27 -15.47 18.96
C GLU A 264 10.59 -14.35 17.96
N LEU A 265 11.56 -14.58 17.07
CA LEU A 265 11.92 -13.65 15.99
C LEU A 265 10.91 -13.68 14.84
N GLU A 266 10.39 -12.51 14.48
CA GLU A 266 9.50 -12.27 13.33
C GLU A 266 10.12 -12.75 12.01
N GLN A 267 11.42 -12.52 11.81
CA GLN A 267 12.08 -12.98 10.58
C GLN A 267 12.02 -14.50 10.40
N GLN A 268 12.10 -15.27 11.49
CA GLN A 268 12.05 -16.73 11.42
C GLN A 268 10.63 -17.23 11.18
N ARG A 269 9.63 -16.62 11.82
CA ARG A 269 8.22 -16.94 11.53
C ARG A 269 7.85 -16.65 10.07
N LEU A 270 8.32 -15.51 9.54
CA LEU A 270 8.12 -15.15 8.13
C LEU A 270 8.84 -16.10 7.17
N HIS A 271 10.09 -16.45 7.47
CA HIS A 271 10.82 -17.45 6.71
C HIS A 271 10.06 -18.77 6.67
N ALA A 272 9.60 -19.25 7.83
CA ALA A 272 8.82 -20.47 7.95
C ALA A 272 7.53 -20.41 7.12
N ALA A 273 6.72 -19.37 7.28
CA ALA A 273 5.44 -19.22 6.58
C ALA A 273 5.57 -19.27 5.05
N TYR A 274 6.47 -18.49 4.47
CA TYR A 274 6.66 -18.47 3.02
C TYR A 274 7.36 -19.72 2.49
N THR A 275 8.28 -20.32 3.26
CA THR A 275 8.95 -21.55 2.84
C THR A 275 8.01 -22.76 2.92
N LEU A 276 7.13 -22.81 3.92
CA LEU A 276 6.04 -23.79 4.01
C LEU A 276 5.09 -23.68 2.81
N ALA A 277 4.76 -22.47 2.37
CA ALA A 277 3.97 -22.28 1.16
C ALA A 277 4.64 -22.88 -0.09
N GLU A 278 5.98 -22.77 -0.22
CA GLU A 278 6.73 -23.46 -1.29
C GLU A 278 6.67 -24.99 -1.16
N CYS A 279 6.41 -25.56 0.03
CA CYS A 279 6.25 -27.01 0.21
C CYS A 279 4.88 -27.56 -0.26
N GLY A 280 3.94 -26.69 -0.63
CA GLY A 280 2.64 -27.08 -1.17
C GLY A 280 1.68 -27.66 -0.11
N GLU A 281 0.74 -28.51 -0.55
CA GLU A 281 -0.37 -29.01 0.29
C GLU A 281 0.08 -29.76 1.55
N ALA A 282 1.30 -30.32 1.57
CA ALA A 282 1.84 -30.98 2.75
C ALA A 282 1.98 -30.03 3.95
N ALA A 283 2.17 -28.72 3.70
CA ALA A 283 2.29 -27.72 4.75
C ALA A 283 0.94 -27.13 5.20
N LEU A 284 -0.14 -27.39 4.46
CA LEU A 284 -1.47 -26.80 4.71
C LEU A 284 -1.99 -27.05 6.15
N PRO A 285 -1.89 -28.28 6.71
CA PRO A 285 -2.35 -28.52 8.09
C PRO A 285 -1.64 -27.65 9.13
N HIS A 286 -0.32 -27.48 9.00
CA HIS A 286 0.49 -26.69 9.94
C HIS A 286 0.18 -25.20 9.85
N LEU A 287 -0.04 -24.69 8.64
CA LEU A 287 -0.43 -23.29 8.45
C LEU A 287 -1.84 -23.02 9.01
N LEU A 288 -2.79 -23.95 8.86
CA LEU A 288 -4.14 -23.82 9.42
C LEU A 288 -4.16 -23.93 10.96
N GLU A 289 -3.28 -24.74 11.54
CA GLU A 289 -3.08 -24.80 12.99
C GLU A 289 -2.52 -23.47 13.51
N ALA A 290 -1.47 -22.94 12.86
CA ALA A 290 -0.87 -21.67 13.22
C ALA A 290 -1.82 -20.47 13.06
N LEU A 291 -2.74 -20.50 12.08
CA LEU A 291 -3.81 -19.50 11.94
C LEU A 291 -4.79 -19.47 13.13
N GLN A 292 -4.87 -20.56 13.89
CA GLN A 292 -5.70 -20.68 15.10
C GLN A 292 -4.91 -20.51 16.40
N HIS A 293 -3.60 -20.29 16.32
CA HIS A 293 -2.71 -20.09 17.47
C HIS A 293 -3.11 -18.87 18.31
N GLU A 294 -2.85 -18.86 19.62
CA GLU A 294 -3.27 -17.77 20.53
C GLU A 294 -2.58 -16.42 20.29
N ARG A 295 -1.31 -16.45 19.89
CA ARG A 295 -0.47 -15.29 19.54
C ARG A 295 -0.89 -14.70 18.19
N ASP A 296 -1.13 -13.40 18.14
CA ASP A 296 -1.64 -12.72 16.95
C ASP A 296 -0.61 -12.69 15.81
N GLU A 297 0.66 -12.53 16.15
CA GLU A 297 1.78 -12.60 15.21
C GLU A 297 1.89 -13.99 14.55
N VAL A 298 1.63 -15.08 15.27
CA VAL A 298 1.66 -16.42 14.64
C VAL A 298 0.53 -16.56 13.63
N ARG A 299 -0.68 -16.05 13.97
CA ARG A 299 -1.84 -16.07 13.06
C ARG A 299 -1.59 -15.26 11.79
N ARG A 300 -1.01 -14.07 11.94
CA ARG A 300 -0.69 -13.18 10.82
C ARG A 300 0.36 -13.80 9.89
N GLU A 301 1.44 -14.37 10.43
CA GLU A 301 2.46 -15.02 9.62
C GLU A 301 1.90 -16.26 8.90
N ALA A 302 1.07 -17.07 9.58
CA ALA A 302 0.37 -18.19 8.96
C ALA A 302 -0.58 -17.73 7.84
N CYS A 303 -1.27 -16.61 8.04
CA CYS A 303 -2.13 -15.97 7.04
C CYS A 303 -1.36 -15.63 5.76
N TYR A 304 -0.14 -15.07 5.86
CA TYR A 304 0.72 -14.83 4.70
C TYR A 304 1.14 -16.13 4.01
N GLY A 305 1.48 -17.18 4.78
CA GLY A 305 1.80 -18.50 4.22
C GLY A 305 0.63 -19.12 3.46
N LEU A 306 -0.59 -19.04 4.00
CA LEU A 306 -1.81 -19.51 3.34
C LEU A 306 -2.12 -18.69 2.07
N GLY A 307 -1.90 -17.38 2.12
CA GLY A 307 -1.96 -16.49 0.97
C GLY A 307 -1.04 -16.94 -0.16
N ALA A 308 0.23 -17.19 0.17
CA ALA A 308 1.25 -17.63 -0.76
C ALA A 308 1.04 -19.07 -1.29
N LEU A 309 0.41 -19.93 -0.49
CA LEU A 309 0.05 -21.30 -0.89
C LEU A 309 -1.05 -21.30 -1.98
N GLY A 310 -1.95 -20.32 -1.94
CA GLY A 310 -2.93 -20.08 -2.99
C GLY A 310 -4.15 -21.00 -2.92
N ALA A 311 -4.54 -21.55 -4.07
CA ALA A 311 -5.84 -22.22 -4.26
C ALA A 311 -6.14 -23.36 -3.27
N ALA A 312 -5.12 -24.11 -2.82
CA ALA A 312 -5.30 -25.20 -1.85
C ALA A 312 -5.83 -24.73 -0.49
N ALA A 313 -5.60 -23.47 -0.12
CA ALA A 313 -6.05 -22.91 1.16
C ALA A 313 -7.51 -22.42 1.13
N VAL A 314 -8.14 -22.26 -0.05
CA VAL A 314 -9.43 -21.56 -0.19
C VAL A 314 -10.56 -22.22 0.60
N GLU A 315 -10.85 -23.50 0.37
CA GLU A 315 -11.97 -24.18 1.06
C GLU A 315 -11.74 -24.35 2.59
N PRO A 316 -10.53 -24.69 3.06
CA PRO A 316 -10.21 -24.63 4.49
C PRO A 316 -10.44 -23.24 5.11
N LEU A 317 -10.00 -22.18 4.45
CA LEU A 317 -10.20 -20.80 4.92
C LEU A 317 -11.69 -20.40 4.93
N VAL A 318 -12.46 -20.79 3.91
CA VAL A 318 -13.92 -20.59 3.86
C VAL A 318 -14.62 -21.24 5.06
N SER A 319 -14.12 -22.40 5.52
CA SER A 319 -14.66 -23.09 6.69
C SER A 319 -14.40 -22.33 7.99
N LEU A 320 -13.32 -21.55 8.06
CA LEU A 320 -12.95 -20.74 9.23
C LEU A 320 -13.68 -19.39 9.30
N LEU A 321 -14.48 -19.02 8.30
CA LEU A 321 -15.30 -17.80 8.33
C LEU A 321 -16.38 -17.83 9.43
N GLY A 322 -16.75 -19.01 9.93
CA GLY A 322 -17.69 -19.19 11.05
C GLY A 322 -17.03 -19.41 12.41
N HIS A 323 -15.72 -19.24 12.52
CA HIS A 323 -14.98 -19.53 13.74
C HIS A 323 -15.36 -18.57 14.90
N GLU A 324 -15.34 -19.05 16.16
CA GLU A 324 -15.76 -18.26 17.32
C GLU A 324 -14.86 -17.03 17.56
N ASN A 325 -13.55 -17.20 17.37
CA ASN A 325 -12.55 -16.15 17.51
C ASN A 325 -12.53 -15.21 16.28
N GLU A 326 -12.75 -13.91 16.50
CA GLU A 326 -12.80 -12.90 15.45
C GLU A 326 -11.47 -12.69 14.73
N ARG A 327 -10.33 -12.99 15.36
CA ARG A 327 -9.02 -12.91 14.72
C ARG A 327 -8.86 -13.99 13.67
N VAL A 328 -9.29 -15.22 13.97
CA VAL A 328 -9.28 -16.34 13.01
C VAL A 328 -10.17 -16.01 11.82
N ARG A 329 -11.39 -15.49 12.07
CA ARG A 329 -12.29 -15.04 11.00
C ARG A 329 -11.63 -13.94 10.14
N GLY A 330 -11.12 -12.88 10.76
CA GLY A 330 -10.54 -11.74 10.06
C GLY A 330 -9.30 -12.09 9.23
N TYR A 331 -8.38 -12.89 9.77
CA TYR A 331 -7.23 -13.37 9.01
C TYR A 331 -7.62 -14.37 7.91
N SER A 332 -8.70 -15.14 8.09
CA SER A 332 -9.22 -15.99 7.02
C SER A 332 -9.79 -15.16 5.87
N VAL A 333 -10.52 -14.09 6.18
CA VAL A 333 -11.03 -13.13 5.19
C VAL A 333 -9.86 -12.46 4.46
N TYR A 334 -8.83 -12.00 5.19
CA TYR A 334 -7.63 -11.40 4.59
C TYR A 334 -6.95 -12.37 3.61
N ALA A 335 -6.66 -13.61 4.04
CA ALA A 335 -6.00 -14.60 3.19
C ALA A 335 -6.83 -14.91 1.93
N LEU A 336 -8.15 -15.04 2.04
CA LEU A 336 -9.02 -15.26 0.88
C LEU A 336 -8.99 -14.08 -0.11
N GLY A 337 -8.92 -12.84 0.40
CA GLY A 337 -8.71 -11.64 -0.41
C GLY A 337 -7.39 -11.69 -1.16
N ASP A 338 -6.30 -12.04 -0.45
CA ASP A 338 -4.94 -12.04 -0.98
C ASP A 338 -4.67 -13.15 -2.00
N ILE A 339 -5.28 -14.33 -1.78
CA ILE A 339 -5.24 -15.46 -2.71
C ILE A 339 -5.90 -15.09 -4.05
N ARG A 340 -6.96 -14.26 -4.04
CA ARG A 340 -7.74 -13.82 -5.22
C ARG A 340 -8.36 -14.92 -6.08
N HIS A 341 -8.03 -16.20 -5.84
CA HIS A 341 -8.76 -17.36 -6.35
C HIS A 341 -10.11 -17.47 -5.64
N GLY A 342 -11.03 -16.62 -6.05
CA GLY A 342 -12.43 -16.70 -5.68
C GLY A 342 -13.22 -17.44 -6.74
N SER A 343 -14.24 -18.19 -6.31
CA SER A 343 -15.43 -18.38 -7.12
C SER A 343 -16.47 -17.33 -6.73
N PRO A 344 -17.47 -17.04 -7.58
CA PRO A 344 -18.62 -16.24 -7.16
C PRO A 344 -19.28 -16.73 -5.86
N SER A 345 -19.18 -18.03 -5.56
CA SER A 345 -19.64 -18.61 -4.28
C SER A 345 -18.80 -18.17 -3.09
N VAL A 346 -17.47 -18.11 -3.21
CA VAL A 346 -16.58 -17.59 -2.16
C VAL A 346 -16.88 -16.12 -1.89
N ALA A 347 -17.00 -15.31 -2.95
CA ALA A 347 -17.34 -13.90 -2.82
C ALA A 347 -18.71 -13.68 -2.15
N ALA A 348 -19.72 -14.50 -2.49
CA ALA A 348 -21.04 -14.44 -1.85
C ALA A 348 -21.00 -14.84 -0.36
N ARG A 349 -20.18 -15.84 0.01
CA ARG A 349 -19.99 -16.21 1.42
C ARG A 349 -19.30 -15.09 2.22
N LEU A 350 -18.27 -14.47 1.65
CA LEU A 350 -17.61 -13.32 2.25
C LEU A 350 -18.61 -12.17 2.45
N ALA A 351 -19.41 -11.83 1.44
CA ALA A 351 -20.41 -10.76 1.54
C ALA A 351 -21.41 -10.97 2.69
N GLY A 352 -21.66 -12.21 3.13
CA GLY A 352 -22.49 -12.53 4.29
C GLY A 352 -21.90 -12.14 5.65
N LEU A 353 -20.64 -11.70 5.70
CA LEU A 353 -19.96 -11.21 6.92
C LEU A 353 -20.07 -9.68 7.09
N SER A 354 -20.89 -8.98 6.28
CA SER A 354 -21.03 -7.52 6.35
C SER A 354 -21.52 -7.02 7.70
N ASP A 355 -22.23 -7.87 8.45
CA ASP A 355 -22.78 -7.58 9.76
C ASP A 355 -22.01 -8.32 10.89
N ASP A 356 -20.79 -8.80 10.63
CA ASP A 356 -19.96 -9.43 11.67
C ASP A 356 -19.77 -8.45 12.85
N PRO A 357 -19.91 -8.90 14.12
CA PRO A 357 -19.79 -8.02 15.27
C PRO A 357 -18.42 -7.35 15.40
N SER A 358 -17.36 -7.93 14.81
CA SER A 358 -16.01 -7.41 14.88
C SER A 358 -15.71 -6.43 13.74
N PRO A 359 -15.36 -5.16 14.03
CA PRO A 359 -14.89 -4.23 13.01
C PRO A 359 -13.64 -4.75 12.28
N PHE A 360 -12.79 -5.54 12.94
CA PHE A 360 -11.62 -6.16 12.30
C PHE A 360 -12.03 -7.08 11.15
N VAL A 361 -13.09 -7.89 11.32
CA VAL A 361 -13.61 -8.76 10.26
C VAL A 361 -14.22 -7.93 9.13
N ARG A 362 -15.05 -6.93 9.46
CA ARG A 362 -15.70 -6.06 8.47
C ARG A 362 -14.69 -5.22 7.67
N GLN A 363 -13.61 -4.74 8.29
CA GLN A 363 -12.52 -4.02 7.62
C GLN A 363 -11.82 -4.93 6.60
N ASN A 364 -11.41 -6.14 7.01
CA ASN A 364 -10.80 -7.11 6.10
C ASN A 364 -11.77 -7.56 4.99
N LEU A 365 -13.07 -7.64 5.29
CA LEU A 365 -14.09 -7.99 4.31
C LEU A 365 -14.15 -6.98 3.17
N ALA A 366 -14.18 -5.68 3.50
CA ALA A 366 -14.21 -4.64 2.47
C ALA A 366 -13.00 -4.75 1.53
N ASP A 367 -11.80 -4.92 2.10
CA ASP A 367 -10.58 -5.11 1.31
C ASP A 367 -10.66 -6.36 0.44
N ALA A 368 -11.05 -7.52 1.01
CA ALA A 368 -11.11 -8.79 0.32
C ALA A 368 -12.10 -8.77 -0.85
N LEU A 369 -13.30 -8.19 -0.66
CA LEU A 369 -14.28 -8.03 -1.74
C LEU A 369 -13.72 -7.16 -2.88
N GLY A 370 -13.03 -6.06 -2.53
CA GLY A 370 -12.39 -5.18 -3.50
C GLY A 370 -11.13 -5.77 -4.17
N GLN A 371 -10.48 -6.75 -3.57
CA GLN A 371 -9.35 -7.48 -4.16
C GLN A 371 -9.82 -8.60 -5.10
N ILE A 372 -10.85 -9.35 -4.69
CA ILE A 372 -11.40 -10.47 -5.48
C ILE A 372 -12.15 -9.95 -6.70
N LYS A 373 -12.91 -8.85 -6.58
CA LYS A 373 -13.70 -8.23 -7.68
C LYS A 373 -14.58 -9.24 -8.44
N LEU A 374 -15.21 -10.17 -7.72
CA LEU A 374 -16.16 -11.13 -8.28
C LEU A 374 -17.52 -11.00 -7.60
N ALA A 375 -18.56 -11.52 -8.28
CA ALA A 375 -19.93 -11.50 -7.81
C ALA A 375 -20.40 -10.10 -7.39
N ALA A 376 -20.23 -9.11 -8.27
CA ALA A 376 -20.64 -7.71 -8.03
C ALA A 376 -22.08 -7.60 -7.50
N ASN A 377 -23.00 -8.45 -7.99
CA ASN A 377 -24.40 -8.54 -7.54
C ASN A 377 -24.57 -8.83 -6.02
N SER A 378 -23.57 -9.42 -5.37
CA SER A 378 -23.58 -9.67 -3.92
C SER A 378 -22.58 -8.77 -3.18
N ALA A 379 -21.40 -8.55 -3.76
CA ALA A 379 -20.34 -7.75 -3.14
C ALA A 379 -20.71 -6.26 -3.06
N VAL A 380 -21.23 -5.67 -4.14
CA VAL A 380 -21.57 -4.23 -4.19
C VAL A 380 -22.66 -3.89 -3.18
N PRO A 381 -23.79 -4.63 -3.07
CA PRO A 381 -24.80 -4.35 -2.03
C PRO A 381 -24.26 -4.45 -0.60
N ALA A 382 -23.39 -5.42 -0.31
CA ALA A 382 -22.76 -5.54 1.01
C ALA A 382 -21.89 -4.31 1.32
N LEU A 383 -21.03 -3.90 0.38
CA LEU A 383 -20.19 -2.71 0.52
C LEU A 383 -21.03 -1.43 0.68
N VAL A 384 -22.14 -1.29 -0.07
CA VAL A 384 -23.09 -0.18 0.08
C VAL A 384 -23.72 -0.13 1.47
N GLY A 385 -24.01 -1.29 2.08
CA GLY A 385 -24.46 -1.37 3.46
C GLY A 385 -23.38 -0.89 4.44
N MET A 386 -22.16 -1.39 4.27
CA MET A 386 -20.99 -1.06 5.08
C MET A 386 -20.53 0.41 4.97
N MET A 387 -20.96 1.14 3.94
CA MET A 387 -20.80 2.61 3.88
C MET A 387 -21.53 3.36 5.00
N LYS A 388 -22.43 2.70 5.74
CA LYS A 388 -23.16 3.27 6.89
C LYS A 388 -22.68 2.74 8.24
N ASP A 389 -21.56 2.02 8.24
CA ASP A 389 -21.00 1.42 9.45
C ASP A 389 -20.61 2.49 10.49
N GLU A 390 -20.68 2.14 11.77
CA GLU A 390 -20.25 3.01 12.86
C GLU A 390 -18.73 3.27 12.82
N ASP A 391 -17.96 2.27 12.36
CA ASP A 391 -16.52 2.33 12.26
C ASP A 391 -16.10 3.05 10.96
N GLU A 392 -15.39 4.17 11.09
CA GLU A 392 -14.98 4.98 9.95
C GLU A 392 -14.05 4.25 8.97
N GLN A 393 -13.33 3.22 9.45
CA GLN A 393 -12.43 2.42 8.62
C GLN A 393 -13.21 1.46 7.75
N VAL A 394 -14.27 0.87 8.28
CA VAL A 394 -15.21 0.07 7.49
C VAL A 394 -15.82 0.93 6.39
N ARG A 395 -16.30 2.15 6.69
CA ARG A 395 -16.84 3.07 5.68
C ARG A 395 -15.79 3.43 4.61
N SER A 396 -14.58 3.81 5.04
CA SER A 396 -13.48 4.21 4.16
C SER A 396 -13.05 3.07 3.22
N ARG A 397 -12.83 1.87 3.76
CA ARG A 397 -12.45 0.68 2.98
C ARG A 397 -13.58 0.25 2.04
N SER A 398 -14.84 0.42 2.45
CA SER A 398 -15.99 0.11 1.60
C SER A 398 -16.04 1.03 0.39
N ALA A 399 -15.84 2.34 0.56
CA ALA A 399 -15.74 3.29 -0.54
C ALA A 399 -14.58 2.95 -1.48
N TYR A 400 -13.41 2.63 -0.92
CA TYR A 400 -12.24 2.21 -1.68
C TYR A 400 -12.48 0.91 -2.47
N ALA A 401 -13.14 -0.08 -1.87
CA ALA A 401 -13.50 -1.32 -2.56
C ALA A 401 -14.51 -1.07 -3.70
N LEU A 402 -15.51 -0.22 -3.48
CA LEU A 402 -16.44 0.21 -4.52
C LEU A 402 -15.71 0.92 -5.69
N ALA A 403 -14.70 1.73 -5.40
CA ALA A 403 -13.87 2.34 -6.43
C ALA A 403 -13.18 1.29 -7.32
N ARG A 404 -12.75 0.17 -6.74
CA ARG A 404 -12.13 -0.93 -7.50
C ARG A 404 -13.12 -1.64 -8.41
N PHE A 405 -14.40 -1.72 -8.06
CA PHE A 405 -15.44 -2.31 -8.92
C PHE A 405 -15.75 -1.44 -10.16
N GLY A 406 -15.40 -0.15 -10.17
CA GLY A 406 -15.63 0.72 -11.31
C GLY A 406 -17.13 0.83 -11.66
N ASP A 407 -17.47 0.72 -12.94
CA ASP A 407 -18.85 0.87 -13.44
C ASP A 407 -19.85 -0.15 -12.86
N GLU A 408 -19.40 -1.35 -12.47
CA GLU A 408 -20.21 -2.35 -11.77
C GLU A 408 -20.79 -1.82 -10.44
N ALA A 409 -20.15 -0.81 -9.84
CA ALA A 409 -20.59 -0.17 -8.61
C ALA A 409 -21.56 1.00 -8.82
N GLN A 410 -22.11 1.23 -10.03
CA GLN A 410 -23.02 2.35 -10.31
C GLN A 410 -24.22 2.46 -9.34
N VAL A 411 -24.71 1.34 -8.79
CA VAL A 411 -25.82 1.34 -7.83
C VAL A 411 -25.45 2.00 -6.49
N ALA A 412 -24.15 2.18 -6.21
CA ALA A 412 -23.63 2.83 -5.01
C ALA A 412 -23.58 4.36 -5.10
N ILE A 413 -23.85 4.97 -6.26
CA ILE A 413 -23.73 6.42 -6.47
C ILE A 413 -24.45 7.24 -5.40
N PRO A 414 -25.71 6.93 -4.99
CA PRO A 414 -26.37 7.70 -3.94
C PRO A 414 -25.63 7.66 -2.60
N GLN A 415 -25.16 6.50 -2.17
CA GLN A 415 -24.43 6.36 -0.90
C GLN A 415 -23.03 6.99 -0.98
N LEU A 416 -22.38 6.94 -2.14
CA LEU A 416 -21.12 7.64 -2.35
C LEU A 416 -21.31 9.17 -2.34
N ALA A 417 -22.43 9.66 -2.87
CA ALA A 417 -22.79 11.08 -2.79
C ALA A 417 -22.95 11.55 -1.33
N ASP A 418 -23.60 10.75 -0.49
CA ASP A 418 -23.71 11.01 0.95
C ASP A 418 -22.32 10.97 1.63
N ALA A 419 -21.49 9.98 1.28
CA ALA A 419 -20.16 9.80 1.85
C ALA A 419 -19.16 10.91 1.47
N CYS A 420 -19.38 11.65 0.38
CA CYS A 420 -18.64 12.87 0.09
C CYS A 420 -18.79 13.96 1.18
N TYR A 421 -19.78 13.82 2.08
CA TYR A 421 -20.01 14.70 3.23
C TYR A 421 -19.81 14.00 4.58
N ASP A 422 -19.15 12.83 4.62
CA ASP A 422 -18.83 12.10 5.86
C ASP A 422 -17.98 12.96 6.81
N GLU A 423 -18.09 12.77 8.13
CA GLU A 423 -17.27 13.49 9.11
C GLU A 423 -15.76 13.19 8.96
N ASN A 424 -15.42 12.01 8.44
CA ASN A 424 -14.05 11.61 8.17
C ASN A 424 -13.65 11.99 6.73
N ARG A 425 -12.69 12.91 6.63
CA ARG A 425 -12.12 13.38 5.35
C ARG A 425 -11.58 12.29 4.42
N TYR A 426 -11.18 11.12 4.95
CA TYR A 426 -10.70 10.02 4.12
C TYR A 426 -11.84 9.23 3.52
N VAL A 427 -12.97 9.08 4.22
CA VAL A 427 -14.20 8.56 3.64
C VAL A 427 -14.65 9.48 2.49
N GLN A 428 -14.62 10.80 2.69
CA GLN A 428 -14.92 11.77 1.61
C GLN A 428 -14.01 11.59 0.40
N GLY A 429 -12.69 11.48 0.63
CA GLY A 429 -11.70 11.31 -0.43
C GLY A 429 -11.88 10.00 -1.21
N GLN A 430 -12.17 8.90 -0.51
CA GLN A 430 -12.43 7.61 -1.14
C GLN A 430 -13.75 7.59 -1.89
N ALA A 431 -14.79 8.27 -1.38
CA ALA A 431 -16.04 8.42 -2.09
C ALA A 431 -15.87 9.20 -3.40
N ALA A 432 -15.06 10.26 -3.39
CA ALA A 432 -14.72 11.01 -4.60
C ALA A 432 -13.97 10.15 -5.62
N ILE A 433 -12.97 9.37 -5.18
CA ILE A 433 -12.25 8.41 -6.04
C ILE A 433 -13.21 7.36 -6.61
N ALA A 434 -14.13 6.83 -5.80
CA ALA A 434 -15.11 5.86 -6.26
C ALA A 434 -16.04 6.42 -7.34
N LEU A 435 -16.55 7.65 -7.17
CA LEU A 435 -17.36 8.31 -8.19
C LEU A 435 -16.58 8.56 -9.49
N GLU A 436 -15.30 8.91 -9.40
CA GLU A 436 -14.42 9.05 -10.55
C GLU A 436 -14.23 7.72 -11.29
N GLN A 437 -13.93 6.64 -10.56
CA GLN A 437 -13.70 5.30 -11.13
C GLN A 437 -14.97 4.64 -11.69
N ILE A 438 -16.15 4.89 -11.08
CA ILE A 438 -17.44 4.49 -11.65
C ILE A 438 -17.64 5.15 -13.02
N GLY A 439 -17.24 6.41 -13.18
CA GLY A 439 -17.09 7.07 -14.48
C GLY A 439 -18.38 7.28 -15.28
N THR A 440 -19.55 6.84 -14.78
CA THR A 440 -20.83 7.08 -15.46
C THR A 440 -21.16 8.57 -15.48
N PRO A 441 -21.96 9.05 -16.45
CA PRO A 441 -22.37 10.47 -16.48
C PRO A 441 -23.04 10.93 -15.19
N GLU A 442 -23.74 10.03 -14.48
CA GLU A 442 -24.33 10.33 -13.17
C GLU A 442 -23.27 10.48 -12.09
N ALA A 443 -22.33 9.52 -11.98
CA ALA A 443 -21.26 9.57 -11.00
C ALA A 443 -20.38 10.83 -11.17
N LEU A 444 -20.01 11.15 -12.41
CA LEU A 444 -19.22 12.35 -12.72
C LEU A 444 -19.98 13.65 -12.41
N ARG A 445 -21.29 13.71 -12.68
CA ARG A 445 -22.10 14.88 -12.29
C ARG A 445 -22.16 15.04 -10.77
N THR A 446 -22.34 13.95 -10.03
CA THR A 446 -22.31 13.94 -8.56
C THR A 446 -20.97 14.44 -8.02
N LEU A 447 -19.87 13.90 -8.55
CA LEU A 447 -18.51 14.32 -8.18
C LEU A 447 -18.27 15.80 -8.47
N LEU A 448 -18.63 16.27 -9.67
CA LEU A 448 -18.47 17.67 -10.06
C LEU A 448 -19.30 18.62 -9.19
N HIS A 449 -20.52 18.24 -8.83
CA HIS A 449 -21.36 19.02 -7.94
C HIS A 449 -20.71 19.19 -6.55
N TRP A 450 -20.16 18.11 -6.00
CA TRP A 450 -19.41 18.17 -4.73
C TRP A 450 -18.12 19.00 -4.84
N LEU A 451 -17.36 18.85 -5.93
CA LEU A 451 -16.13 19.62 -6.17
C LEU A 451 -16.41 21.12 -6.34
N GLN A 452 -17.53 21.51 -6.96
CA GLN A 452 -17.94 22.91 -7.10
C GLN A 452 -18.24 23.59 -5.77
N ALA A 453 -18.69 22.83 -4.77
CA ALA A 453 -18.86 23.32 -3.41
C ALA A 453 -17.54 23.31 -2.60
N SER A 454 -16.50 22.66 -3.12
CA SER A 454 -15.18 22.56 -2.49
C SER A 454 -14.26 23.71 -2.93
N ARG A 455 -13.06 23.80 -2.34
CA ARG A 455 -12.08 24.89 -2.62
C ARG A 455 -11.73 24.94 -4.11
N TRP A 456 -12.34 25.87 -4.84
CA TRP A 456 -12.18 26.02 -6.30
C TRP A 456 -11.04 26.97 -6.71
N CYS A 457 -10.73 27.99 -5.89
CA CYS A 457 -9.68 28.97 -6.18
C CYS A 457 -8.53 28.85 -5.16
N PRO A 458 -7.31 28.51 -5.59
CA PRO A 458 -6.17 28.44 -4.68
C PRO A 458 -5.53 29.79 -4.36
N LEU A 459 -5.84 30.80 -5.17
CA LEU A 459 -5.29 32.15 -5.07
C LEU A 459 -6.12 33.05 -4.16
N THR A 460 -7.41 32.76 -3.97
CA THR A 460 -8.28 33.59 -3.12
C THR A 460 -7.87 33.47 -1.66
N THR A 461 -7.18 34.50 -1.18
CA THR A 461 -6.79 34.68 0.22
C THR A 461 -7.16 36.09 0.67
N ALA A 462 -7.03 36.39 1.96
CA ALA A 462 -7.20 37.76 2.46
C ALA A 462 -6.24 38.77 1.79
N LYS A 463 -5.10 38.30 1.26
CA LYS A 463 -4.08 39.11 0.58
C LYS A 463 -4.25 39.16 -0.94
N SER A 464 -4.97 38.22 -1.53
CA SER A 464 -5.20 38.13 -2.98
C SER A 464 -6.67 37.79 -3.20
N THR A 465 -7.50 38.82 -3.33
CA THR A 465 -8.96 38.70 -3.41
C THR A 465 -9.49 38.50 -4.83
N TYR A 466 -8.63 38.65 -5.85
CA TYR A 466 -8.97 38.59 -7.27
C TYR A 466 -7.99 37.73 -8.05
#